data_AF-A0A836TMR9-F1
#
_entry.id   AF-A0A836TMR9-F1
#
_cell.length_a   1.000
_cell.length_b   1.000
_cell.length_c   1.000
_cell.angle_alpha   90.00
_cell.angle_beta   90.00
_cell.angle_gamma   90.00
#
_symmetry.space_group_name_H-M   'P 1'
#
loop_
_entity.id
_entity.type
_entity.pdbx_description
1 polymer ?
#
loop_
_entity_poly.entity_id
_entity_poly.type
_entity_poly.pdbx_seq_one_letter_code
_entity_poly.pdbx_strand_id
1 'polypeptide(L)'
;MKLRDPGHDIHVIERNAHDNTFGWGVVFSDATIQNLRDNDPESAQEILDSFAHWDDIDVHFKGTTVTSGGHGFCGIARSRMLDILQRRAASLGIPITFETEVESLEPYLGYDLVVAADGFNSRVREAYADKFQPSVDERENRFIWLGTHHKFDAFTFIFIETEEGWVWAHAYRFDDDTCTFIVEMSEDTWQALGLGKMPISEGVAWCENLFAEYLGGD
;
A
#
# COMPACT_ATOMS: atom_id res chain seq x y z
N MET A 1 -4.37 3.38 22.48
CA MET A 1 -3.86 3.93 23.76
C MET A 1 -4.78 5.04 24.26
N LYS A 2 -4.91 6.16 23.54
CA LYS A 2 -5.73 7.30 23.96
C LYS A 2 -7.20 6.99 24.27
N LEU A 3 -7.84 6.12 23.48
CA LEU A 3 -9.23 5.70 23.71
C LEU A 3 -9.42 4.82 24.94
N ARG A 4 -8.37 4.08 25.35
CA ARG A 4 -8.40 3.23 26.55
C ARG A 4 -8.09 4.03 27.81
N ASP A 5 -7.17 4.98 27.71
CA ASP A 5 -6.82 5.91 28.77
C ASP A 5 -6.53 7.31 28.16
N PRO A 6 -7.45 8.27 28.34
CA PRO A 6 -7.27 9.64 27.89
C PRO A 6 -6.10 10.37 28.55
N GLY A 7 -5.61 9.89 29.69
CA GLY A 7 -4.51 10.47 30.45
C GLY A 7 -3.14 10.31 29.79
N HIS A 8 -3.00 9.42 28.80
CA HIS A 8 -1.75 9.29 28.06
C HIS A 8 -1.43 10.55 27.23
N ASP A 9 -0.24 11.09 27.40
CA ASP A 9 0.34 12.10 26.52
C ASP A 9 1.03 11.40 25.34
N ILE A 10 0.51 11.63 24.13
CA ILE A 10 0.93 10.91 22.91
C ILE A 10 1.31 11.94 21.87
N HIS A 11 2.50 11.78 21.30
CA HIS A 11 3.02 12.62 20.23
C HIS A 11 3.38 11.73 19.04
N VAL A 12 3.01 12.14 17.83
CA VAL A 12 3.38 11.45 16.59
C VAL A 12 4.33 12.32 15.80
N ILE A 13 5.38 11.73 15.25
CA ILE A 13 6.38 12.43 14.44
C ILE A 13 6.39 11.76 13.07
N GLU A 14 6.19 12.56 12.03
CA GLU A 14 6.09 12.11 10.65
C GLU A 14 7.11 12.86 9.79
N ARG A 15 7.85 12.12 8.96
CA ARG A 15 8.89 12.68 8.10
C ARG A 15 8.32 13.42 6.90
N ASN A 16 7.15 13.01 6.42
CA ASN A 16 6.51 13.57 5.25
C ASN A 16 5.61 14.76 5.61
N ALA A 17 5.24 15.55 4.61
CA ALA A 17 4.15 16.51 4.74
C ALA A 17 2.80 15.78 4.86
N HIS A 18 1.79 16.44 5.45
CA HIS A 18 0.47 15.85 5.72
C HIS A 18 -0.25 15.28 4.49
N ASP A 19 -0.03 15.88 3.33
CA ASP A 19 -0.60 15.57 2.02
C ASP A 19 0.35 14.75 1.14
N ASN A 20 1.57 14.49 1.60
CA ASN A 20 2.57 13.74 0.86
C ASN A 20 2.47 12.24 1.17
N THR A 21 1.71 11.53 0.33
CA THR A 21 1.65 10.07 0.33
C THR A 21 2.12 9.50 -1.01
N PHE A 22 2.68 8.30 -0.96
CA PHE A 22 3.10 7.52 -2.13
C PHE A 22 2.17 6.32 -2.33
N GLY A 23 1.99 5.89 -3.57
CA GLY A 23 1.18 4.72 -3.90
C GLY A 23 -0.33 5.02 -3.95
N TRP A 24 -1.07 4.02 -4.41
CA TRP A 24 -2.47 4.16 -4.82
C TRP A 24 -3.42 3.56 -3.77
N GLY A 25 -4.11 2.48 -4.12
CA GLY A 25 -5.05 1.79 -3.24
C GLY A 25 -4.42 0.69 -2.41
N VAL A 26 -4.90 0.52 -1.18
CA VAL A 26 -4.58 -0.63 -0.33
C VAL A 26 -5.82 -1.48 -0.08
N VAL A 27 -5.63 -2.80 0.02
CA VAL A 27 -6.70 -3.76 0.32
C VAL A 27 -6.59 -4.23 1.75
N PHE A 28 -7.72 -4.37 2.42
CA PHE A 28 -7.80 -4.93 3.77
C PHE A 28 -8.46 -6.32 3.76
N SER A 29 -7.99 -7.17 4.67
CA SER A 29 -8.71 -8.40 5.01
C SER A 29 -9.73 -8.11 6.12
N ASP A 30 -10.78 -8.93 6.18
CA ASP A 30 -11.80 -8.88 7.26
C ASP A 30 -11.18 -8.89 8.65
N ALA A 31 -10.11 -9.69 8.85
CA ALA A 31 -9.42 -9.78 10.13
C ALA A 31 -8.77 -8.44 10.55
N THR A 32 -8.16 -7.72 9.60
CA THR A 32 -7.56 -6.40 9.88
C THR A 32 -8.63 -5.37 10.20
N ILE A 33 -9.75 -5.38 9.50
CA ILE A 33 -10.90 -4.51 9.78
C ILE A 33 -11.48 -4.80 11.16
N GLN A 34 -11.63 -6.08 11.52
CA GLN A 34 -12.15 -6.43 12.84
C GLN A 34 -11.24 -5.91 13.95
N ASN A 35 -9.92 -6.06 13.80
CA ASN A 35 -8.96 -5.50 14.74
C ASN A 35 -9.06 -3.97 14.85
N LEU A 36 -9.28 -3.28 13.74
CA LEU A 36 -9.47 -1.83 13.75
C LEU A 36 -10.77 -1.44 14.48
N ARG A 37 -11.89 -2.13 14.20
CA ARG A 37 -13.17 -1.93 14.89
C ARG A 37 -13.04 -2.13 16.41
N ASP A 38 -12.31 -3.14 16.85
CA ASP A 38 -12.12 -3.44 18.27
C ASP A 38 -11.27 -2.38 19.02
N ASN A 39 -10.46 -1.60 18.28
CA ASN A 39 -9.56 -0.61 18.86
C ASN A 39 -10.03 0.84 18.69
N ASP A 40 -10.65 1.17 17.56
CA ASP A 40 -11.25 2.48 17.26
C ASP A 40 -12.43 2.33 16.29
N PRO A 41 -13.65 2.09 16.83
CA PRO A 41 -14.85 1.86 16.01
C PRO A 41 -15.17 3.01 15.06
N GLU A 42 -14.86 4.25 15.42
CA GLU A 42 -15.18 5.44 14.62
C GLU A 42 -14.29 5.53 13.38
N SER A 43 -12.98 5.36 13.56
CA SER A 43 -12.03 5.27 12.43
C SER A 43 -12.36 4.07 11.55
N ALA A 44 -12.68 2.92 12.15
CA ALA A 44 -13.04 1.73 11.39
C ALA A 44 -14.26 1.99 10.51
N GLN A 45 -15.31 2.60 11.06
CA GLN A 45 -16.53 2.91 10.31
C GLN A 45 -16.25 3.89 9.17
N GLU A 46 -15.51 4.97 9.40
CA GLU A 46 -15.22 5.95 8.35
C GLU A 46 -14.35 5.35 7.22
N ILE A 47 -13.41 4.46 7.57
CA ILE A 47 -12.61 3.71 6.59
C ILE A 47 -13.51 2.77 5.79
N LEU A 48 -14.42 2.04 6.44
CA LEU A 48 -15.37 1.14 5.77
C LEU A 48 -16.34 1.85 4.83
N ASP A 49 -16.82 3.02 5.24
CA ASP A 49 -17.72 3.85 4.43
C ASP A 49 -17.00 4.40 3.18
N SER A 50 -15.66 4.40 3.18
CA SER A 50 -14.82 4.86 2.07
C SER A 50 -14.40 3.72 1.13
N PHE A 51 -14.84 2.48 1.37
CA PHE A 51 -14.37 1.32 0.62
C PHE A 51 -15.10 1.07 -0.69
N ALA A 52 -14.33 0.88 -1.75
CA ALA A 52 -14.77 0.11 -2.91
C ALA A 52 -14.81 -1.37 -2.50
N HIS A 53 -15.96 -2.02 -2.70
CA HIS A 53 -16.16 -3.43 -2.37
C HIS A 53 -16.25 -4.28 -3.64
N TRP A 54 -15.69 -5.48 -3.61
CA TRP A 54 -15.82 -6.49 -4.66
C TRP A 54 -15.68 -7.89 -4.08
N ASP A 55 -16.36 -8.85 -4.70
CA ASP A 55 -16.45 -10.23 -4.21
C ASP A 55 -15.60 -11.23 -5.01
N ASP A 56 -15.27 -10.87 -6.25
CA ASP A 56 -14.69 -11.78 -7.23
C ASP A 56 -13.19 -11.54 -7.41
N ILE A 57 -12.48 -12.63 -7.71
CA ILE A 57 -11.11 -12.62 -8.24
C ILE A 57 -11.16 -13.20 -9.65
N ASP A 58 -10.63 -12.47 -10.62
CA ASP A 58 -10.42 -12.95 -11.98
C ASP A 58 -8.95 -13.25 -12.23
N VAL A 59 -8.67 -14.44 -12.75
CA VAL A 59 -7.32 -14.85 -13.15
C VAL A 59 -7.31 -15.07 -14.67
N HIS A 60 -6.62 -14.18 -15.39
CA HIS A 60 -6.38 -14.27 -16.82
C HIS A 60 -5.05 -14.98 -17.09
N PHE A 61 -5.13 -16.18 -17.67
CA PHE A 61 -3.96 -17.00 -17.98
C PHE A 61 -4.15 -17.69 -19.33
N LYS A 62 -3.19 -17.48 -20.25
CA LYS A 62 -3.16 -18.13 -21.58
C LYS A 62 -4.49 -18.02 -22.35
N GLY A 63 -5.10 -16.83 -22.35
CA GLY A 63 -6.36 -16.54 -23.03
C GLY A 63 -7.60 -17.13 -22.35
N THR A 64 -7.48 -17.63 -21.12
CA THR A 64 -8.61 -18.12 -20.32
C THR A 64 -8.77 -17.26 -19.07
N THR A 65 -10.02 -17.09 -18.64
CA THR A 65 -10.36 -16.42 -17.37
C THR A 65 -10.98 -17.43 -16.43
N VAL A 66 -10.44 -17.51 -15.21
CA VAL A 66 -11.02 -18.26 -14.10
C VAL A 66 -11.47 -17.27 -13.04
N THR A 67 -12.77 -17.27 -12.76
CA THR A 67 -13.37 -16.42 -11.73
C THR A 67 -13.59 -17.24 -10.46
N SER A 68 -13.13 -16.70 -9.33
CA SER A 68 -13.36 -17.22 -7.99
C SER A 68 -14.10 -16.17 -7.17
N GLY A 69 -15.33 -16.47 -6.77
CA GLY A 69 -16.17 -15.53 -6.02
C GLY A 69 -16.29 -15.83 -4.53
N GLY A 70 -16.97 -14.94 -3.82
CA GLY A 70 -17.26 -15.06 -2.39
C GLY A 70 -16.12 -14.58 -1.48
N HIS A 71 -15.22 -13.76 -1.99
CA HIS A 71 -14.13 -13.16 -1.22
C HIS A 71 -14.51 -11.74 -0.80
N GLY A 72 -14.65 -11.46 0.50
CA GLY A 72 -14.91 -10.09 0.96
C GLY A 72 -13.66 -9.22 0.86
N PHE A 73 -13.43 -8.57 -0.28
CA PHE A 73 -12.36 -7.59 -0.42
C PHE A 73 -12.88 -6.16 -0.38
N CYS A 74 -12.03 -5.29 0.15
CA CYS A 74 -12.29 -3.88 0.21
C CYS A 74 -11.02 -3.07 0.00
N GLY A 75 -11.12 -2.03 -0.84
CA GLY A 75 -10.02 -1.14 -1.19
C GLY A 75 -10.29 0.29 -0.76
N ILE A 76 -9.23 1.00 -0.36
CA ILE A 76 -9.25 2.45 -0.10
C ILE A 76 -8.02 3.12 -0.67
N ALA A 77 -8.19 4.34 -1.19
CA ALA A 77 -7.06 5.22 -1.48
C ALA A 77 -6.21 5.42 -0.21
N ARG A 78 -4.91 5.16 -0.29
CA ARG A 78 -3.99 5.32 0.86
C ARG A 78 -4.03 6.74 1.41
N SER A 79 -4.10 7.74 0.52
CA SER A 79 -4.25 9.16 0.88
C SER A 79 -5.48 9.40 1.76
N ARG A 80 -6.64 8.87 1.36
CA ARG A 80 -7.89 8.99 2.10
C ARG A 80 -7.80 8.32 3.47
N MET A 81 -7.20 7.13 3.54
CA MET A 81 -7.00 6.44 4.82
C MET A 81 -6.12 7.27 5.77
N LEU A 82 -5.01 7.83 5.28
CA LEU A 82 -4.13 8.66 6.09
C LEU A 82 -4.84 9.92 6.57
N ASP A 83 -5.63 10.59 5.72
CA ASP A 83 -6.46 11.73 6.11
C ASP A 83 -7.43 11.38 7.27
N ILE A 84 -8.13 10.25 7.17
CA ILE A 84 -9.02 9.77 8.24
C ILE A 84 -8.25 9.61 9.56
N LEU A 85 -7.10 8.93 9.53
CA LEU A 85 -6.30 8.68 10.72
C LEU A 85 -5.69 9.97 11.31
N GLN A 86 -5.25 10.90 10.46
CA GLN A 86 -4.73 12.21 10.89
C GLN A 86 -5.82 13.05 11.56
N ARG A 87 -7.01 13.16 10.94
CA ARG A 87 -8.17 13.84 11.54
C ARG A 87 -8.59 13.17 12.83
N ARG A 88 -8.56 11.84 12.89
CA ARG A 88 -8.85 11.10 14.12
C ARG A 88 -7.87 11.45 15.23
N ALA A 89 -6.56 11.42 14.96
CA ALA A 89 -5.55 11.78 15.95
C ALA A 89 -5.77 13.21 16.48
N ALA A 90 -6.05 14.17 15.59
CA ALA A 90 -6.37 15.54 15.97
C ALA A 90 -7.63 15.62 16.86
N SER A 91 -8.69 14.88 16.52
CA SER A 91 -9.94 14.84 17.31
C SER A 91 -9.73 14.30 18.73
N LEU A 92 -8.72 13.45 18.91
CA LEU A 92 -8.33 12.89 20.21
C LEU A 92 -7.27 13.72 20.94
N GLY A 93 -6.90 14.88 20.39
CA GLY A 93 -5.89 15.78 20.94
C GLY A 93 -4.46 15.22 20.88
N ILE A 94 -4.18 14.35 19.91
CA ILE A 94 -2.84 13.79 19.67
C ILE A 94 -2.14 14.66 18.63
N PRO A 95 -1.12 15.47 19.01
CA PRO A 95 -0.36 16.24 18.05
C PRO A 95 0.45 15.34 17.10
N ILE A 96 0.42 15.71 15.82
CA ILE A 96 1.30 15.13 14.79
C ILE A 96 2.24 16.24 14.30
N THR A 97 3.54 16.02 14.44
CA THR A 97 4.59 16.90 13.93
C THR A 97 5.08 16.34 12.59
N PHE A 98 4.65 16.98 11.50
CA PHE A 98 5.05 16.62 10.14
C PHE A 98 6.44 17.16 9.77
N GLU A 99 6.94 16.74 8.61
CA GLU A 99 8.20 17.19 8.01
C GLU A 99 9.41 17.08 8.96
N THR A 100 9.37 16.08 9.85
CA THR A 100 10.39 15.88 10.87
C THR A 100 10.96 14.47 10.77
N GLU A 101 12.17 14.38 10.23
CA GLU A 101 12.91 13.12 10.17
C GLU A 101 13.54 12.82 11.55
N VAL A 102 13.29 11.61 12.07
CA VAL A 102 13.92 11.12 13.30
C VAL A 102 15.25 10.47 12.95
N GLU A 103 16.36 11.16 13.23
CA GLU A 103 17.71 10.63 12.99
C GLU A 103 18.18 9.70 14.10
N SER A 104 17.71 9.91 15.34
CA SER A 104 18.17 9.18 16.51
C SER A 104 17.17 9.26 17.66
N LEU A 105 17.29 8.38 18.66
CA LEU A 105 16.34 8.29 19.77
C LEU A 105 16.69 9.17 20.98
N GLU A 106 17.90 9.74 21.04
CA GLU A 106 18.38 10.56 22.16
C GLU A 106 17.42 11.69 22.56
N PRO A 107 16.80 12.45 21.62
CA PRO A 107 15.83 13.48 21.96
C PRO A 107 14.56 12.95 22.66
N TYR A 108 14.28 11.65 22.53
CA TYR A 108 13.05 11.02 22.96
C TYR A 108 13.22 10.14 24.22
N LEU A 109 14.41 10.15 24.85
CA LEU A 109 14.68 9.37 26.06
C LEU A 109 13.84 9.79 27.28
N GLY A 110 13.19 10.96 27.23
CA GLY A 110 12.27 11.42 28.27
C GLY A 110 10.86 10.81 28.19
N TYR A 111 10.54 10.07 27.13
CA TYR A 111 9.25 9.38 26.99
C TYR A 111 9.27 8.04 27.72
N ASP A 112 8.14 7.66 28.33
CA ASP A 112 7.98 6.35 28.97
C ASP A 112 7.97 5.19 27.95
N LEU A 113 7.55 5.48 26.72
CA LEU A 113 7.49 4.53 25.60
C LEU A 113 7.73 5.25 24.28
N VAL A 114 8.62 4.70 23.45
CA VAL A 114 8.81 5.12 22.05
C VAL A 114 8.42 3.96 21.14
N VAL A 115 7.50 4.22 20.21
CA VAL A 115 7.07 3.23 19.20
C VAL A 115 7.65 3.61 17.85
N ALA A 116 8.61 2.82 17.37
CA ALA A 116 9.18 2.99 16.03
C ALA A 116 8.27 2.31 14.99
N ALA A 117 7.40 3.11 14.37
CA ALA A 117 6.50 2.70 13.29
C ALA A 117 6.92 3.31 11.92
N ASP A 118 8.22 3.50 11.72
CA ASP A 118 8.83 4.25 10.61
C ASP A 118 9.06 3.41 9.33
N GLY A 119 8.38 2.26 9.23
CA GLY A 119 8.22 1.50 8.00
C GLY A 119 9.39 0.59 7.61
N PHE A 120 9.42 0.20 6.32
CA PHE A 120 10.40 -0.77 5.81
C PHE A 120 11.83 -0.28 5.97
N ASN A 121 12.13 0.99 5.68
CA ASN A 121 13.47 1.58 5.84
C ASN A 121 13.70 2.16 7.26
N SER A 122 13.21 1.46 8.28
CA SER A 122 13.29 1.92 9.67
C SER A 122 14.73 2.13 10.12
N ARG A 123 15.09 3.38 10.44
CA ARG A 123 16.41 3.75 10.96
C ARG A 123 16.58 3.28 12.40
N VAL A 124 15.49 3.32 13.17
CA VAL A 124 15.50 2.84 14.56
C VAL A 124 15.76 1.34 14.60
N ARG A 125 15.10 0.56 13.74
CA ARG A 125 15.32 -0.89 13.68
C ARG A 125 16.78 -1.22 13.33
N GLU A 126 17.39 -0.46 12.43
CA GLU A 126 18.80 -0.62 12.06
C GLU A 126 19.76 -0.23 13.19
N ALA A 127 19.54 0.93 13.83
CA ALA A 127 20.37 1.44 14.92
C ALA A 127 20.41 0.50 16.14
N TYR A 128 19.34 -0.26 16.37
CA TYR A 128 19.21 -1.24 17.47
C TYR A 128 19.15 -2.69 16.98
N ALA A 129 19.78 -2.99 15.83
CA ALA A 129 19.76 -4.32 15.25
C ALA A 129 20.36 -5.40 16.18
N ASP A 130 21.30 -5.05 17.06
CA ASP A 130 21.84 -5.97 18.07
C ASP A 130 20.80 -6.40 19.12
N LYS A 131 19.75 -5.59 19.32
CA LYS A 131 18.63 -5.87 20.23
C LYS A 131 17.45 -6.50 19.53
N PHE A 132 17.00 -5.89 18.43
CA PHE A 132 15.81 -6.33 17.70
C PHE A 132 16.06 -7.53 16.79
N GLN A 133 17.31 -7.76 16.40
CA GLN A 133 17.72 -8.86 15.53
C GLN A 133 16.83 -8.98 14.28
N PRO A 134 16.68 -7.90 13.49
CA PRO A 134 15.80 -7.91 12.34
C PRO A 134 16.30 -8.93 11.30
N SER A 135 15.37 -9.65 10.69
CA SER A 135 15.63 -10.50 9.54
C SER A 135 15.08 -9.82 8.29
N VAL A 136 15.93 -9.71 7.26
CA VAL A 136 15.56 -9.15 5.96
C VAL A 136 15.79 -10.24 4.91
N ASP A 137 14.74 -10.52 4.14
CA ASP A 137 14.74 -11.48 3.03
C ASP A 137 14.30 -10.71 1.77
N GLU A 138 15.28 -10.27 0.98
CA GLU A 138 15.02 -9.55 -0.27
C GLU A 138 14.55 -10.54 -1.34
N ARG A 139 13.33 -10.34 -1.84
CA ARG A 139 12.76 -11.14 -2.92
C ARG A 139 13.26 -10.63 -4.27
N GLU A 140 13.47 -11.56 -5.20
CA GLU A 140 14.08 -11.28 -6.51
C GLU A 140 13.12 -10.59 -7.49
N ASN A 141 11.81 -10.65 -7.25
CA ASN A 141 10.85 -10.03 -8.15
C ASN A 141 10.92 -8.50 -8.08
N ARG A 142 10.80 -7.88 -9.25
CA ARG A 142 10.66 -6.43 -9.40
C ARG A 142 9.21 -6.09 -9.64
N PHE A 143 8.79 -4.93 -9.15
CA PHE A 143 7.45 -4.42 -9.39
C PHE A 143 7.43 -2.92 -9.70
N ILE A 144 6.40 -2.50 -10.43
CA ILE A 144 6.03 -1.11 -10.69
C ILE A 144 4.60 -0.94 -10.16
N TRP A 145 4.38 0.07 -9.31
CA TRP A 145 3.06 0.36 -8.77
C TRP A 145 2.44 1.57 -9.46
N LEU A 146 1.49 1.30 -10.35
CA LEU A 146 0.78 2.28 -11.18
C LEU A 146 -0.68 2.43 -10.73
N GLY A 147 -1.34 3.43 -11.31
CA GLY A 147 -2.78 3.65 -11.20
C GLY A 147 -3.36 3.87 -12.59
N THR A 148 -4.60 3.44 -12.80
CA THR A 148 -5.34 3.58 -14.06
C THR A 148 -6.78 4.01 -13.77
N HIS A 149 -7.42 4.65 -14.75
CA HIS A 149 -8.86 4.93 -14.75
C HIS A 149 -9.70 3.75 -15.27
N HIS A 150 -9.06 2.72 -15.84
CA HIS A 150 -9.76 1.50 -16.22
C HIS A 150 -10.39 0.85 -14.99
N LYS A 151 -11.68 0.54 -15.07
CA LYS A 151 -12.44 -0.02 -13.95
C LYS A 151 -12.45 -1.55 -14.05
N PHE A 152 -11.81 -2.21 -13.09
CA PHE A 152 -11.89 -3.65 -12.92
C PHE A 152 -13.06 -4.01 -11.99
N ASP A 153 -13.90 -4.96 -12.40
CA ASP A 153 -15.06 -5.40 -11.60
C ASP A 153 -14.72 -6.41 -10.50
N ALA A 154 -13.55 -7.04 -10.61
CA ALA A 154 -13.00 -8.03 -9.69
C ALA A 154 -11.58 -7.63 -9.27
N PHE A 155 -11.02 -8.32 -8.27
CA PHE A 155 -9.56 -8.33 -8.11
C PHE A 155 -8.98 -9.11 -9.28
N THR A 156 -8.21 -8.48 -10.14
CA THR A 156 -7.78 -9.08 -11.39
C THR A 156 -6.30 -9.41 -11.37
N PHE A 157 -5.96 -10.66 -11.67
CA PHE A 157 -4.61 -11.11 -11.97
C PHE A 157 -4.48 -11.38 -13.47
N ILE A 158 -3.49 -10.79 -14.11
CA ILE A 158 -3.24 -10.95 -15.55
C ILE A 158 -1.83 -11.48 -15.74
N PHE A 159 -1.67 -12.59 -16.46
CA PHE A 159 -0.37 -13.19 -16.75
C PHE A 159 -0.09 -13.19 -18.26
N ILE A 160 1.02 -12.57 -18.65
CA ILE A 160 1.48 -12.47 -20.04
C ILE A 160 2.89 -13.04 -20.14
N GLU A 161 3.10 -13.94 -21.11
CA GLU A 161 4.41 -14.49 -21.45
C GLU A 161 5.02 -13.64 -22.59
N THR A 162 6.13 -12.97 -22.32
CA THR A 162 6.93 -12.24 -23.34
C THR A 162 8.12 -13.10 -23.79
N GLU A 163 8.90 -12.62 -24.76
CA GLU A 163 10.14 -13.31 -25.19
C GLU A 163 11.19 -13.36 -24.06
N GLU A 164 11.17 -12.37 -23.17
CA GLU A 164 12.08 -12.18 -22.04
C GLU A 164 11.63 -12.88 -20.75
N GLY A 165 10.38 -13.36 -20.70
CA GLY A 165 9.83 -14.14 -19.61
C GLY A 165 8.42 -13.69 -19.18
N TRP A 166 8.04 -14.08 -17.97
CA TRP A 166 6.69 -13.83 -17.47
C TRP A 166 6.59 -12.46 -16.84
N VAL A 167 5.53 -11.74 -17.22
CA VAL A 167 5.12 -10.47 -16.63
C VAL A 167 3.68 -10.61 -16.21
N TRP A 168 3.34 -10.16 -15.01
CA TRP A 168 1.97 -10.21 -14.52
C TRP A 168 1.55 -8.91 -13.87
N ALA A 169 0.25 -8.66 -13.86
CA ALA A 169 -0.35 -7.50 -13.22
C ALA A 169 -1.39 -7.92 -12.19
N HIS A 170 -1.45 -7.19 -11.08
CA HIS A 170 -2.53 -7.26 -10.09
C HIS A 170 -3.26 -5.93 -10.12
N ALA A 171 -4.57 -5.97 -10.36
CA ALA A 171 -5.40 -4.79 -10.48
C ALA A 171 -6.62 -4.86 -9.57
N TYR A 172 -6.94 -3.74 -8.90
CA TYR A 172 -8.11 -3.64 -8.05
C TYR A 172 -8.52 -2.19 -7.84
N ARG A 173 -9.83 -1.96 -7.72
CA ARG A 173 -10.41 -0.64 -7.39
C ARG A 173 -10.02 -0.21 -5.99
N PHE A 174 -9.86 1.09 -5.78
CA PHE A 174 -9.70 1.64 -4.43
C PHE A 174 -10.52 2.92 -4.18
N ASP A 175 -11.16 3.42 -5.23
CA ASP A 175 -12.27 4.37 -5.20
C ASP A 175 -13.18 4.13 -6.42
N ASP A 176 -14.11 5.04 -6.67
CA ASP A 176 -15.10 4.91 -7.74
C ASP A 176 -14.50 5.04 -9.15
N ASP A 177 -13.36 5.72 -9.31
CA ASP A 177 -12.85 6.19 -10.60
C ASP A 177 -11.42 5.74 -10.93
N THR A 178 -10.75 5.07 -10.00
CA THR A 178 -9.37 4.62 -10.16
C THR A 178 -9.11 3.23 -9.57
N CYS A 179 -8.17 2.53 -10.23
CA CYS A 179 -7.66 1.24 -9.82
C CYS A 179 -6.16 1.29 -9.58
N THR A 180 -5.69 0.50 -8.61
CA THR A 180 -4.29 0.13 -8.50
C THR A 180 -3.95 -0.82 -9.65
N PHE A 181 -2.77 -0.67 -10.24
CA PHE A 181 -2.22 -1.59 -11.23
C PHE A 181 -0.75 -1.89 -10.91
N ILE A 182 -0.46 -3.05 -10.32
CA ILE A 182 0.90 -3.45 -9.93
C ILE A 182 1.41 -4.42 -10.98
N VAL A 183 2.44 -4.03 -11.73
CA VAL A 183 3.13 -4.90 -12.68
C VAL A 183 4.33 -5.51 -11.99
N GLU A 184 4.48 -6.83 -12.07
CA GLU A 184 5.55 -7.58 -11.43
C GLU A 184 6.16 -8.61 -12.40
N MET A 185 7.45 -8.86 -12.24
CA MET A 185 8.22 -9.82 -13.03
C MET A 185 9.47 -10.26 -12.25
N SER A 186 10.18 -11.28 -12.74
CA SER A 186 11.49 -11.66 -12.17
C SER A 186 12.57 -10.61 -12.47
N GLU A 187 13.66 -10.60 -11.69
CA GLU A 187 14.84 -9.76 -11.98
C GLU A 187 15.41 -10.01 -13.38
N ASP A 188 15.49 -11.28 -13.82
CA ASP A 188 16.04 -11.62 -15.13
C ASP A 188 15.20 -11.02 -16.27
N THR A 189 13.87 -11.11 -16.17
CA THR A 189 12.95 -10.50 -17.14
C THR A 189 13.04 -8.97 -17.09
N TRP A 190 13.11 -8.38 -15.90
CA TRP A 190 13.30 -6.93 -15.73
C TRP A 190 14.56 -6.41 -16.43
N GLN A 191 15.69 -7.11 -16.26
CA GLN A 191 16.97 -6.74 -16.87
C GLN A 191 16.97 -6.95 -18.38
N ALA A 192 16.38 -8.05 -18.86
CA ALA A 192 16.27 -8.34 -20.28
C ALA A 192 15.41 -7.32 -21.02
N LEU A 193 14.31 -6.87 -20.40
CA LEU A 193 13.45 -5.80 -20.91
C LEU A 193 14.10 -4.41 -20.81
N GLY A 194 15.14 -4.25 -19.98
CA GLY A 194 15.85 -2.98 -19.80
C GLY A 194 15.08 -1.91 -19.02
N LEU A 195 13.98 -2.29 -18.33
CA LEU A 195 13.07 -1.36 -17.65
C LEU A 195 13.78 -0.47 -16.61
N GLY A 196 14.77 -1.00 -15.90
CA GLY A 196 15.54 -0.25 -14.90
C GLY A 196 16.42 0.88 -15.46
N LYS A 197 16.59 0.96 -16.79
CA LYS A 197 17.37 2.00 -17.47
C LYS A 197 16.49 2.96 -18.28
N MET A 198 15.20 2.66 -18.41
CA MET A 198 14.27 3.49 -19.17
C MET A 198 13.84 4.71 -18.36
N PRO A 199 13.56 5.85 -19.01
CA PRO A 199 12.77 6.91 -18.41
C PRO A 199 11.44 6.36 -17.90
N ILE A 200 10.96 6.88 -16.76
CA ILE A 200 9.70 6.42 -16.13
C ILE A 200 8.54 6.42 -17.13
N SER A 201 8.42 7.48 -17.95
CA SER A 201 7.37 7.60 -18.97
C SER A 201 7.42 6.49 -20.02
N GLU A 202 8.62 6.02 -20.39
CA GLU A 202 8.79 4.92 -21.35
C GLU A 202 8.43 3.58 -20.69
N GLY A 203 8.79 3.37 -19.43
CA GLY A 203 8.39 2.18 -18.67
C GLY A 203 6.87 2.08 -18.48
N VAL A 204 6.21 3.21 -18.22
CA VAL A 204 4.74 3.28 -18.15
C VAL A 204 4.12 2.96 -19.50
N ALA A 205 4.56 3.61 -20.58
CA ALA A 205 4.06 3.34 -21.93
C ALA A 205 4.29 1.88 -22.36
N TRP A 206 5.39 1.26 -21.92
CA TRP A 206 5.62 -0.16 -22.15
C TRP A 206 4.59 -1.04 -21.43
N CYS A 207 4.27 -0.73 -20.17
CA CYS A 207 3.23 -1.44 -19.41
C CYS A 207 1.85 -1.28 -20.08
N GLU A 208 1.49 -0.05 -20.47
CA GLU A 208 0.24 0.24 -21.18
C GLU A 208 0.10 -0.60 -22.45
N ASN A 209 1.18 -0.68 -23.24
CA ASN A 209 1.18 -1.48 -24.48
C ASN A 209 1.08 -2.98 -24.21
N LEU A 210 1.80 -3.50 -23.21
CA LEU A 210 1.78 -4.92 -22.87
C LEU A 210 0.39 -5.37 -22.41
N PHE A 211 -0.30 -4.55 -21.61
CA PHE A 211 -1.59 -4.84 -21.03
C PHE A 211 -2.77 -4.19 -21.75
N ALA A 212 -2.58 -3.69 -22.98
CA ALA A 212 -3.57 -2.88 -23.70
C ALA A 212 -4.95 -3.55 -23.84
N GLU A 213 -4.98 -4.87 -24.06
CA GLU A 213 -6.24 -5.64 -24.15
C GLU A 213 -7.07 -5.58 -22.87
N TYR A 214 -6.42 -5.46 -21.71
CA TYR A 214 -7.04 -5.45 -20.39
C TYR A 214 -7.32 -4.04 -19.87
N LEU A 215 -6.55 -3.06 -20.33
CA LEU A 215 -6.67 -1.65 -19.93
C LEU A 215 -7.65 -0.86 -20.80
N GLY A 216 -8.00 -1.37 -21.98
CA GLY A 216 -8.87 -0.64 -22.91
C GLY A 216 -8.23 0.64 -23.49
N GLY A 217 -6.92 0.83 -23.29
CA GLY A 217 -6.15 1.98 -23.78
C GLY A 217 -5.85 3.08 -22.76
N ASP A 218 -6.15 2.88 -21.45
CA ASP A 218 -5.94 3.85 -20.36
C ASP A 218 -5.06 3.32 -19.20
#